data_AF-A0A1F3PNM7-F1
#
_entry.id   AF-A0A1F3PNM7-F1
#
_cell.length_a   1.000
_cell.length_b   1.000
_cell.length_c   1.000
_cell.angle_alpha   90.00
_cell.angle_beta   90.00
_cell.angle_gamma   90.00
#
_symmetry.space_group_name_H-M   'P 1'
#
loop_
_entity.id
_entity.type
_entity.pdbx_description
1 polymer ?
#
loop_
_entity_poly.entity_id
_entity_poly.type
_entity_poly.pdbx_seq_one_letter_code
_entity_poly.pdbx_strand_id
1 'polypeptide(L)'
;MPIHIGTALTWTYVLIVLAAISAVIFPLVFFNFKKAKGTLIGLAGLVVVLLIAYLFSGSEVFGITGIEPEKITPGLIKTVGTGLNMMYLMMGLAFLSIIYVEIAKMFK
;
A
#
# COMPACT_ATOMS: atom_id res chain seq x y z
N MET A 1 28.17 3.27 -3.55
CA MET A 1 27.20 3.09 -2.44
C MET A 1 27.75 2.05 -1.49
N PRO A 2 27.65 2.24 -0.16
CA PRO A 2 28.17 1.27 0.81
C PRO A 2 27.42 -0.06 0.70
N ILE A 3 28.18 -1.16 0.67
CA ILE A 3 27.70 -2.52 0.38
C ILE A 3 26.61 -3.00 1.36
N HIS A 4 26.61 -2.46 2.58
CA HIS A 4 25.65 -2.83 3.63
C HIS A 4 24.21 -2.36 3.34
N ILE A 5 24.04 -1.24 2.63
CA ILE A 5 22.69 -0.72 2.32
C ILE A 5 22.01 -1.58 1.26
N GLY A 6 22.76 -2.04 0.25
CA GLY A 6 22.23 -2.92 -0.80
C GLY A 6 21.69 -4.24 -0.24
N THR A 7 22.47 -4.90 0.60
CA THR A 7 22.09 -6.19 1.22
C THR A 7 20.86 -6.06 2.12
N ALA A 8 20.80 -5.02 2.96
CA ALA A 8 19.66 -4.79 3.84
C ALA A 8 18.38 -4.57 3.02
N LEU A 9 18.45 -3.79 1.94
CA LEU A 9 17.32 -3.51 1.07
C LEU A 9 16.82 -4.76 0.34
N THR A 10 17.73 -5.62 -0.12
CA THR A 10 17.38 -6.93 -0.71
C THR A 10 16.60 -7.80 0.27
N TRP A 11 17.05 -7.89 1.53
CA TRP A 11 16.33 -8.63 2.56
C TRP A 11 14.97 -8.02 2.87
N THR A 12 14.84 -6.70 2.89
CA THR A 12 13.53 -6.03 3.04
C THR A 12 12.57 -6.46 1.94
N TYR A 13 13.00 -6.47 0.68
CA TYR A 13 12.14 -6.93 -0.42
C TYR A 13 11.71 -8.39 -0.26
N VAL A 14 12.63 -9.29 0.12
CA VAL A 14 12.31 -10.71 0.37
C VAL A 14 11.30 -10.86 1.50
N LEU A 15 11.53 -10.18 2.63
CA LEU A 15 10.66 -10.25 3.79
C LEU A 15 9.26 -9.67 3.53
N ILE A 16 9.15 -8.60 2.74
CA ILE A 16 7.85 -8.05 2.32
C ILE A 16 7.05 -9.08 1.52
N VAL A 17 7.70 -9.77 0.57
CA VAL A 17 7.03 -10.80 -0.24
C VAL A 17 6.58 -11.96 0.64
N LEU A 18 7.43 -12.43 1.55
CA LEU A 18 7.08 -13.51 2.50
C LEU A 18 5.93 -13.09 3.44
N ALA A 19 5.94 -11.85 3.92
CA ALA A 19 4.89 -11.31 4.77
C ALA A 19 3.55 -11.22 4.01
N ALA A 20 3.56 -10.75 2.76
CA ALA A 20 2.37 -10.68 1.92
C ALA A 20 1.78 -12.07 1.65
N ILE A 21 2.62 -13.06 1.32
CA ILE A 21 2.19 -14.45 1.14
C ILE A 21 1.58 -15.00 2.43
N SER A 22 2.26 -14.80 3.56
CA SER A 22 1.81 -15.26 4.87
C SER A 22 0.47 -14.62 5.27
N ALA A 23 0.30 -13.32 5.00
CA ALA A 23 -0.94 -12.60 5.29
C ALA A 23 -2.17 -13.16 4.54
N VAL A 24 -1.96 -13.81 3.38
CA VAL A 24 -3.03 -14.46 2.60
C VAL A 24 -3.21 -15.92 3.01
N ILE A 25 -2.12 -16.69 3.10
CA ILE A 25 -2.18 -18.12 3.40
C ILE A 25 -2.66 -18.39 4.82
N PHE A 26 -2.21 -17.60 5.80
CA PHE A 26 -2.52 -17.82 7.20
C PHE A 26 -4.04 -17.82 7.48
N PRO A 27 -4.82 -16.83 7.01
CA PRO A 27 -6.27 -16.86 7.20
C PRO A 27 -7.01 -17.92 6.40
N LEU A 28 -6.44 -18.43 5.31
CA LEU A 28 -7.07 -19.50 4.52
C LEU A 28 -6.86 -20.89 5.13
N VAL A 29 -5.71 -21.13 5.75
CA VAL A 29 -5.32 -22.45 6.27
C VAL A 29 -5.67 -22.62 7.76
N PHE A 30 -5.46 -21.57 8.57
CA PHE A 30 -5.58 -21.68 10.03
C PHE A 30 -6.91 -21.17 10.59
N PHE A 31 -7.60 -20.28 9.88
CA PHE A 31 -8.93 -19.81 10.26
C PHE A 31 -10.01 -20.49 9.42
N ASN A 32 -11.12 -20.85 10.05
CA ASN A 32 -12.33 -21.24 9.32
C ASN A 32 -12.71 -20.12 8.35
N PHE A 33 -13.02 -20.45 7.09
CA PHE A 33 -13.34 -19.47 6.04
C PHE A 33 -14.39 -18.45 6.51
N LYS A 34 -15.36 -18.89 7.32
CA LYS A 34 -16.37 -18.00 7.95
C LYS A 34 -15.76 -16.87 8.80
N LYS A 35 -14.71 -17.13 9.57
CA LYS A 35 -14.02 -16.15 10.42
C LYS A 35 -12.99 -15.32 9.63
N ALA A 36 -12.35 -15.94 8.64
CA ALA A 36 -11.32 -15.31 7.80
C ALA A 36 -11.85 -14.27 6.81
N LYS A 37 -13.13 -14.38 6.39
CA LYS A 37 -13.76 -13.50 5.39
C LYS A 37 -13.58 -12.01 5.67
N GLY A 38 -13.71 -11.56 6.93
CA GLY A 38 -13.55 -10.13 7.26
C GLY A 38 -12.15 -9.61 6.93
N THR A 39 -11.12 -10.36 7.33
CA THR A 39 -9.72 -10.04 7.02
C THR A 39 -9.42 -10.11 5.52
N LEU A 40 -9.91 -11.14 4.83
CA LEU A 40 -9.75 -11.27 3.37
C LEU A 40 -10.43 -10.12 2.61
N ILE A 41 -11.62 -9.69 3.03
CA ILE A 41 -12.32 -8.54 2.44
C ILE A 41 -11.53 -7.26 2.68
N GLY A 42 -11.00 -7.06 3.89
CA GLY A 42 -10.14 -5.91 4.20
C GLY A 42 -8.87 -5.88 3.33
N LEU A 43 -8.23 -7.03 3.15
CA LEU A 43 -7.03 -7.16 2.31
C LEU A 43 -7.35 -6.92 0.82
N ALA A 44 -8.47 -7.46 0.34
CA ALA A 44 -8.94 -7.20 -1.02
C ALA A 44 -9.24 -5.71 -1.23
N GLY A 45 -9.86 -5.05 -0.25
CA GLY A 45 -10.08 -3.61 -0.27
C GLY A 45 -8.78 -2.81 -0.36
N LEU A 46 -7.72 -3.22 0.36
CA LEU A 46 -6.41 -2.61 0.28
C LEU A 46 -5.79 -2.73 -1.12
N VAL A 47 -5.91 -3.90 -1.76
CA VAL A 47 -5.45 -4.12 -3.13
C VAL A 47 -6.20 -3.21 -4.11
N VAL A 48 -7.52 -3.07 -3.97
CA VAL A 48 -8.31 -2.16 -4.80
C VAL A 48 -7.82 -0.72 -4.67
N VAL A 49 -7.59 -0.24 -3.45
CA VAL A 49 -7.06 1.12 -3.21
C VAL A 49 -5.67 1.29 -3.81
N LEU A 50 -4.80 0.29 -3.69
CA LEU A 50 -3.47 0.31 -4.30
C LEU A 50 -3.54 0.41 -5.83
N LEU A 51 -4.43 -0.35 -6.47
CA LEU A 51 -4.64 -0.28 -7.91
C LEU A 51 -5.15 1.10 -8.34
N ILE A 52 -6.12 1.68 -7.62
CA ILE A 52 -6.60 3.04 -7.88
C ILE A 52 -5.46 4.04 -7.73
N ALA A 53 -4.69 3.96 -6.64
CA ALA A 53 -3.55 4.84 -6.39
C ALA A 53 -2.49 4.76 -7.50
N TYR A 54 -2.22 3.55 -8.01
CA TYR A 54 -1.29 3.30 -9.10
C TYR A 54 -1.76 3.86 -10.43
N LEU A 55 -3.06 3.72 -10.74
CA LEU A 55 -3.68 4.28 -11.95
C LEU A 55 -3.69 5.80 -11.96
N PHE A 56 -3.89 6.42 -10.79
CA PHE A 56 -3.83 7.88 -10.62
C PHE A 56 -2.41 8.43 -10.53
N SER A 57 -1.40 7.57 -10.32
CA SER A 57 -0.01 8.02 -10.25
C SER A 57 0.54 8.30 -11.65
N GLY A 58 0.93 9.56 -11.88
CA GLY A 58 1.72 9.95 -13.04
C GLY A 58 3.13 9.36 -13.00
N SER A 59 3.78 9.33 -14.17
CA SER A 59 5.19 8.94 -14.34
C SER A 59 6.05 10.11 -14.82
N GLU A 60 5.54 11.34 -14.72
CA GLU A 60 6.17 12.54 -15.24
C GLU A 60 7.34 12.96 -14.36
N VAL A 61 8.50 13.13 -14.99
CA VAL A 61 9.74 13.58 -14.34
C VAL A 61 9.73 15.11 -14.31
N PHE A 62 8.97 15.70 -13.38
CA PHE A 62 9.05 17.14 -13.14
C PHE A 62 10.37 17.46 -12.45
N GLY A 63 11.14 18.41 -13.00
CA GLY A 63 12.51 18.79 -12.62
C GLY A 63 12.83 18.71 -11.13
N ILE A 64 13.14 17.51 -10.64
CA ILE A 64 13.46 17.24 -9.25
C ILE A 64 14.87 17.78 -9.04
N THR A 65 14.97 18.96 -8.44
CA THR A 65 16.26 19.60 -8.15
C THR A 65 16.92 18.88 -6.97
N GLY A 66 18.17 18.43 -7.13
CA GLY A 66 18.97 17.84 -6.04
C GLY A 66 19.17 16.32 -6.12
N ILE A 67 18.69 15.66 -7.19
CA ILE A 67 18.98 14.24 -7.47
C ILE A 67 19.68 14.15 -8.82
N GLU A 68 20.70 13.30 -8.92
CA GLU A 68 21.35 12.99 -10.20
C GLU A 68 20.30 12.54 -11.23
N PRO A 69 20.17 13.20 -12.39
CA PRO A 69 19.12 12.92 -13.36
C PRO A 69 19.07 11.45 -13.81
N GLU A 70 20.23 10.78 -13.83
CA GLU A 70 20.39 9.36 -14.19
C GLU A 70 19.70 8.39 -13.23
N LYS A 71 19.42 8.80 -11.98
CA LYS A 71 18.74 7.96 -10.98
C LYS A 71 17.23 8.13 -11.00
N ILE A 72 16.71 9.14 -11.70
CA ILE A 72 15.27 9.43 -11.74
C ILE A 72 14.67 8.74 -12.97
N THR A 73 14.08 7.57 -12.74
CA THR A 73 13.36 6.84 -13.77
C THR A 73 11.84 7.08 -13.64
N PRO A 74 11.09 7.09 -14.76
CA PRO A 74 9.63 7.19 -14.73
C PRO A 74 8.96 6.12 -13.84
N GLY A 75 9.55 4.92 -13.77
CA GLY A 75 9.08 3.84 -12.90
C GLY A 75 9.25 4.12 -11.41
N LEU A 76 10.38 4.73 -11.01
CA LEU A 76 10.61 5.15 -9.63
C LEU A 76 9.61 6.24 -9.22
N ILE A 77 9.41 7.25 -10.07
CA ILE A 77 8.45 8.33 -9.81
C ILE A 77 7.04 7.77 -9.65
N LYS A 78 6.62 6.90 -10.56
CA LYS A 78 5.29 6.28 -10.49
C LYS A 78 5.12 5.45 -9.21
N THR A 79 6.16 4.76 -8.75
CA THR A 79 6.11 3.97 -7.51
C THR A 79 5.96 4.87 -6.28
N VAL A 80 6.72 5.96 -6.21
CA VAL A 80 6.63 6.94 -5.12
C VAL A 80 5.27 7.65 -5.13
N GLY A 81 4.80 8.08 -6.30
CA GLY A 81 3.49 8.70 -6.46
C GLY A 81 2.34 7.78 -6.08
N THR A 82 2.46 6.48 -6.40
CA THR A 82 1.50 5.45 -5.98
C THR A 82 1.43 5.37 -4.45
N GLY A 83 2.58 5.32 -3.77
CA GLY A 83 2.63 5.27 -2.30
C GLY A 83 2.01 6.52 -1.66
N LEU A 84 2.29 7.70 -2.22
CA LEU A 84 1.73 8.96 -1.74
C LEU A 84 0.21 9.03 -1.95
N ASN A 85 -0.27 8.68 -3.14
CA ASN A 85 -1.70 8.61 -3.45
C ASN A 85 -2.42 7.62 -2.55
N MET A 86 -1.83 6.44 -2.31
CA MET A 86 -2.39 5.43 -1.42
C MET A 86 -2.54 5.96 0.01
N MET A 87 -1.54 6.68 0.52
CA MET A 87 -1.61 7.31 1.84
C MET A 87 -2.76 8.31 1.93
N TYR A 88 -2.90 9.21 0.94
CA TYR A 88 -3.97 10.20 0.93
C TYR A 88 -5.36 9.59 0.79
N LEU A 89 -5.52 8.58 -0.06
CA LEU A 89 -6.79 7.86 -0.21
C LEU A 89 -7.18 7.14 1.08
N MET A 90 -6.24 6.44 1.71
CA MET A 90 -6.49 5.75 2.99
C MET A 90 -6.83 6.74 4.10
N MET A 91 -6.14 7.88 4.15
CA MET A 91 -6.43 8.93 5.12
C MET A 91 -7.84 9.51 4.93
N GLY A 92 -8.24 9.79 3.69
CA GLY A 92 -9.60 10.23 3.37
C GLY A 92 -10.64 9.19 3.78
N LEU A 93 -10.42 7.92 3.43
CA LEU A 93 -11.31 6.81 3.82
C LEU A 93 -11.39 6.65 5.34
N ALA A 94 -10.29 6.85 6.07
CA ALA A 94 -10.28 6.79 7.53
C ALA A 94 -11.17 7.88 8.13
N PHE A 95 -11.05 9.13 7.67
CA PHE A 95 -11.91 10.23 8.13
C PHE A 95 -13.38 9.98 7.81
N LEU A 96 -13.69 9.55 6.58
CA LEU A 96 -15.06 9.20 6.18
C LEU A 96 -15.63 8.07 7.04
N SER A 97 -14.81 7.08 7.39
CA SER A 97 -15.22 5.97 8.25
C SER A 97 -15.55 6.44 9.67
N ILE A 98 -14.78 7.37 10.22
CA ILE A 98 -15.05 7.96 11.54
C ILE A 98 -16.41 8.67 11.53
N ILE A 99 -16.64 9.54 10.54
CA ILE A 99 -17.90 10.29 10.41
C ILE A 99 -19.08 9.32 10.24
N TYR A 100 -18.93 8.31 9.38
CA TYR A 100 -19.96 7.30 9.17
C TYR A 100 -20.33 6.56 10.46
N VAL A 101 -19.33 6.16 11.27
CA VAL A 101 -19.57 5.45 12.54
C VAL A 101 -20.33 6.33 13.53
N GLU A 102 -20.00 7.62 13.63
CA GLU A 102 -20.69 8.55 14.53
C GLU A 102 -22.15 8.76 14.09
N ILE A 103 -22.41 8.99 12.80
CA ILE A 103 -23.76 9.14 12.26
C ILE A 103 -24.57 7.84 12.47
N ALA A 104 -23.99 6.68 12.17
CA ALA A 104 -24.67 5.40 12.28
C ALA A 104 -25.08 5.08 13.73
N LYS A 105 -24.28 5.48 14.73
CA LYS A 105 -24.64 5.35 16.15
C LYS A 105 -25.83 6.22 16.53
N MET A 106 -25.97 7.43 15.95
CA MET A 106 -27.09 8.32 16.27
C MET A 106 -28.44 7.77 15.80
N PHE A 107 -28.43 6.90 14.79
CA PHE A 107 -29.64 6.26 14.25
C PHE A 107 -29.91 4.86 14.83
N LYS A 108 -29.10 4.40 15.79
CA LYS A 108 -29.20 3.06 16.39
C LYS A 108 -29.50 3.15 17.87
#